data_AF-A0A1E7ESL2-F1
#
_entry.id   AF-A0A1E7ESL2-F1
#
_cell.length_a   1.000
_cell.length_b   1.000
_cell.length_c   1.000
_cell.angle_alpha   90.00
_cell.angle_beta   90.00
_cell.angle_gamma   90.00
#
_symmetry.space_group_name_H-M   'P 1'
#
loop_
_entity.id
_entity.type
_entity.pdbx_description
1 polymer ?
#
loop_
_entity_poly.entity_id
_entity_poly.type
_entity_poly.pdbx_seq_one_letter_code
_entity_poly.pdbx_strand_id
1 'polypeptide(L)'
;DMLDRAITNNYAHIVSWQPHGRSFLIHKPKEFEKIVLPLCNYKLTKLSSFQRQLNLYGFERITIGRDRGGYYHEKFLRNKHGLANKIER
;
A
#
# COMPACT_ATOMS: atom_id res chain seq x y z
N ASP A 1 -6.01 4.20 8.40
CA ASP A 1 -5.89 3.67 7.04
C ASP A 1 -5.00 4.61 6.21
N MET A 2 -3.91 4.10 5.66
CA MET A 2 -2.96 4.90 4.87
C MET A 2 -3.54 5.28 3.52
N LEU A 3 -4.21 4.34 2.84
CA LEU A 3 -4.66 4.51 1.47
C LEU A 3 -5.88 5.42 1.43
N ASP A 4 -6.76 5.35 2.43
CA ASP A 4 -7.85 6.32 2.55
C ASP A 4 -7.32 7.73 2.79
N ARG A 5 -6.29 7.90 3.64
CA ARG A 5 -5.63 9.21 3.81
C ARG A 5 -5.01 9.69 2.48
N ALA A 6 -4.38 8.81 1.71
CA ALA A 6 -3.83 9.18 0.42
C ALA A 6 -4.94 9.62 -0.56
N ILE A 7 -6.11 8.96 -0.56
CA ILE A 7 -7.27 9.36 -1.35
C ILE A 7 -7.80 10.72 -0.92
N THR A 8 -8.02 10.93 0.40
CA THR A 8 -8.54 12.19 0.94
C THR A 8 -7.62 13.38 0.62
N ASN A 9 -6.31 13.16 0.61
CA ASN A 9 -5.32 14.18 0.25
C ASN A 9 -5.05 14.27 -1.26
N ASN A 10 -5.86 13.62 -2.11
CA ASN A 10 -5.73 13.63 -3.58
C ASN A 10 -4.39 13.06 -4.11
N TYR A 11 -3.76 12.15 -3.37
CA TYR A 11 -2.53 11.45 -3.74
C TYR A 11 -2.76 10.15 -4.52
N ALA A 12 -3.95 9.97 -5.12
CA ALA A 12 -4.29 8.82 -5.96
C ALA A 12 -3.29 8.62 -7.12
N HIS A 13 -2.69 9.70 -7.61
CA HIS A 13 -1.66 9.68 -8.65
C HIS A 13 -0.28 9.21 -8.15
N ILE A 14 -0.08 9.09 -6.83
CA ILE A 14 1.14 8.57 -6.19
C ILE A 14 0.93 7.12 -5.77
N VAL A 15 -0.18 6.86 -5.08
CA VAL A 15 -0.60 5.53 -4.65
C VAL A 15 -2.12 5.41 -4.75
N SER A 16 -2.61 4.32 -5.33
CA SER A 16 -4.04 4.08 -5.45
C SER A 16 -4.39 2.62 -5.18
N TRP A 17 -5.60 2.41 -4.69
CA TRP A 17 -6.25 1.11 -4.81
C TRP A 17 -6.48 0.77 -6.28
N GLN A 18 -6.40 -0.51 -6.62
CA GLN A 18 -6.92 -0.99 -7.90
C GLN A 18 -8.45 -0.99 -7.92
N PRO A 19 -9.10 -0.92 -9.09
CA PRO A 19 -10.56 -0.88 -9.21
C PRO A 19 -11.28 -2.01 -8.47
N HIS A 20 -10.66 -3.20 -8.42
CA HIS A 20 -11.19 -4.37 -7.72
C HIS A 20 -11.00 -4.32 -6.18
N GLY A 21 -10.22 -3.37 -5.66
CA GLY A 21 -10.05 -3.13 -4.21
C GLY A 21 -9.32 -4.21 -3.42
N ARG A 22 -8.61 -5.13 -4.10
CA ARG A 22 -7.85 -6.22 -3.45
C ARG A 22 -6.34 -5.98 -3.42
N SER A 23 -5.87 -4.98 -4.16
CA SER A 23 -4.46 -4.63 -4.25
C SER A 23 -4.33 -3.13 -4.40
N PHE A 24 -3.15 -2.61 -4.09
CA PHE A 24 -2.81 -1.22 -4.30
C PHE A 24 -1.52 -1.11 -5.10
N LEU A 25 -1.37 -0.02 -5.83
CA LEU A 25 -0.23 0.25 -6.69
C LEU A 25 0.43 1.57 -6.30
N ILE A 26 1.76 1.55 -6.27
CA ILE A 26 2.57 2.75 -6.10
C ILE A 26 3.03 3.19 -7.49
N HIS A 27 2.45 4.27 -7.99
CA HIS A 27 2.77 4.85 -9.29
C HIS A 27 4.06 5.66 -9.26
N LYS A 28 4.27 6.43 -8.19
CA LYS A 28 5.42 7.34 -8.03
C LYS A 28 6.19 7.02 -6.75
N PRO A 29 7.15 6.08 -6.77
CA PRO A 29 7.85 5.63 -5.57
C PRO A 29 8.64 6.75 -4.85
N LYS A 30 9.22 7.70 -5.58
CA LYS A 30 9.96 8.84 -5.00
C LYS A 30 9.04 9.80 -4.24
N GLU A 31 7.89 10.11 -4.82
CA GLU A 31 6.88 11.00 -4.21
C GLU A 31 6.20 10.29 -3.04
N PHE A 32 5.96 8.99 -3.17
CA PHE A 32 5.42 8.17 -2.10
C PHE A 32 6.29 8.21 -0.84
N GLU A 33 7.61 8.08 -1.01
CA GLU A 33 8.56 8.13 0.10
C GLU A 33 8.55 9.48 0.83
N LYS A 34 8.41 10.59 0.08
CA LYS A 34 8.45 11.94 0.65
C LYS A 34 7.11 12.43 1.21
N ILE A 35 6.00 12.03 0.60
CA ILE A 35 4.68 12.60 0.86
C ILE A 35 3.81 11.60 1.63
N VAL A 36 3.78 10.33 1.21
CA VAL A 36 2.84 9.35 1.75
C VAL A 36 3.41 8.63 2.97
N LEU A 37 4.68 8.23 2.97
CA LEU A 37 5.29 7.56 4.12
C LEU A 37 5.20 8.39 5.42
N PRO A 38 5.45 9.72 5.43
CA PRO A 38 5.31 10.52 6.65
C PRO A 38 3.88 10.62 7.17
N LEU A 39 2.87 10.46 6.31
CA LEU A 39 1.44 10.44 6.70
C LEU A 39 1.05 9.12 7.37
N CYS A 40 1.89 8.12 7.21
CA CYS A 40 1.69 6.84 7.85
C CYS A 40 2.31 6.86 9.24
N ASN A 41 1.57 6.37 10.23
CA ASN A 41 1.98 6.41 11.65
C ASN A 41 3.27 5.63 11.96
N TYR A 42 3.87 4.98 10.97
CA TYR A 42 5.14 4.28 11.07
C TYR A 42 6.26 5.24 10.64
N LYS A 43 7.27 5.44 11.50
CA LYS A 43 8.45 6.30 11.27
C LYS A 43 9.36 5.81 10.13
N LEU A 44 8.79 5.42 8.99
CA LEU A 44 9.52 4.99 7.82
C LEU A 44 9.89 6.21 7.00
N THR A 45 11.18 6.37 6.76
CA THR A 45 11.73 7.40 5.88
C THR A 45 12.10 6.85 4.51
N LYS A 46 12.02 5.53 4.32
CA LYS A 46 12.47 4.84 3.10
C LYS A 46 11.44 3.84 2.60
N LEU A 47 11.21 3.85 1.28
CA LEU A 47 10.35 2.91 0.58
C LEU A 47 10.84 1.46 0.77
N SER A 48 12.15 1.23 0.80
CA SER A 48 12.71 -0.10 1.03
C SER A 48 12.33 -0.69 2.39
N SER A 49 12.24 0.14 3.44
CA SER A 49 11.75 -0.29 4.75
C SER A 49 10.27 -0.64 4.72
N PHE A 50 9.48 0.12 3.96
CA PHE A 50 8.06 -0.18 3.74
C PHE A 50 7.88 -1.50 2.98
N GLN A 51 8.63 -1.72 1.90
CA GLN A 51 8.63 -2.99 1.16
C GLN A 51 9.04 -4.17 2.03
N ARG A 52 10.03 -4.00 2.90
CA ARG A 52 10.41 -5.04 3.87
C ARG A 52 9.28 -5.35 4.84
N GLN A 53 8.56 -4.33 5.34
CA GLN A 53 7.39 -4.57 6.18
C GLN A 53 6.32 -5.33 5.41
N LEU A 54 6.00 -4.92 4.18
CA LEU A 54 5.06 -5.64 3.32
C LEU A 54 5.46 -7.12 3.18
N ASN A 55 6.73 -7.41 2.89
CA ASN A 55 7.21 -8.79 2.79
C ASN A 55 7.09 -9.56 4.11
N LEU A 56 7.37 -8.92 5.26
CA LEU A 56 7.21 -9.55 6.58
C LEU A 56 5.75 -9.90 6.87
N TYR A 57 4.82 -9.02 6.47
CA TYR A 57 3.39 -9.26 6.61
C TYR A 57 2.79 -10.12 5.48
N GLY A 58 3.62 -10.77 4.65
CA GLY A 58 3.16 -11.69 3.60
C GLY A 58 2.50 -11.02 2.39
N PHE A 59 2.73 -9.72 2.15
CA PHE A 59 2.24 -9.08 0.93
C PHE A 59 3.02 -9.57 -0.28
N GLU A 60 2.29 -9.94 -1.32
CA GLU A 60 2.86 -10.37 -2.58
C GLU A 60 2.95 -9.21 -3.56
N ARG A 61 4.08 -9.12 -4.27
CA ARG A 61 4.24 -8.15 -5.34
C ARG A 61 3.73 -8.74 -6.64
N ILE A 62 2.75 -8.07 -7.25
CA ILE A 62 2.21 -8.44 -8.55
C ILE A 62 3.27 -8.13 -9.61
N THR A 63 3.75 -9.14 -10.33
CA THR A 63 4.81 -9.00 -11.34
C THR A 63 4.29 -9.09 -12.78
N ILE A 64 3.04 -9.52 -12.97
CA ILE A 64 2.44 -9.84 -14.27
C ILE A 64 1.10 -9.12 -14.41
N GLY A 65 0.75 -8.73 -15.65
CA GLY A 65 -0.56 -8.19 -15.98
C GLY A 65 -0.68 -6.67 -15.80
N ARG A 66 -1.93 -6.19 -15.80
CA ARG A 66 -2.28 -4.76 -15.74
C ARG A 66 -1.96 -4.11 -14.39
N ASP A 67 -1.92 -4.93 -13.33
CA ASP A 67 -1.63 -4.52 -11.95
C ASP A 67 -0.15 -4.71 -11.58
N ARG A 68 0.72 -4.91 -12.58
CA ARG A 68 2.16 -5.12 -12.38
C ARG A 68 2.77 -3.96 -11.59
N GLY A 69 3.55 -4.32 -10.57
CA GLY A 69 4.16 -3.40 -9.62
C GLY A 69 3.31 -3.17 -8.37
N GLY A 70 2.08 -3.68 -8.33
CA GLY A 70 1.18 -3.57 -7.19
C GLY A 70 1.51 -4.54 -6.07
N TYR A 71 0.90 -4.31 -4.91
CA TYR A 71 0.99 -5.17 -3.75
C TYR A 71 -0.39 -5.73 -3.42
N TYR A 72 -0.43 -7.04 -3.21
CA TYR A 72 -1.63 -7.82 -2.91
C TYR A 72 -1.46 -8.53 -1.57
N HIS A 73 -2.55 -8.62 -0.81
CA HIS A 73 -2.63 -9.49 0.35
C HIS A 73 -4.10 -9.88 0.57
N GLU A 74 -4.36 -11.16 0.81
CA GLU A 74 -5.72 -11.72 0.90
C GLU A 74 -6.60 -11.01 1.95
N LYS A 75 -6.01 -10.72 3.11
CA LYS A 75 -6.67 -10.04 4.23
C LYS A 75 -6.63 -8.50 4.15
N PHE A 76 -5.96 -7.93 3.15
CA PHE A 76 -5.85 -6.47 2.98
C PHE A 76 -6.77 -5.99 1.85
N LEU A 77 -8.04 -5.79 2.20
CA LEU A 77 -9.09 -5.44 1.25
C LEU A 77 -9.67 -4.06 1.55
N ARG A 78 -9.94 -3.28 0.50
CA ARG A 78 -10.57 -1.96 0.61
C ARG A 78 -11.92 -2.08 1.33
N ASN A 79 -12.18 -1.17 2.26
CA ASN A 79 -13.38 -1.12 3.11
C ASN A 79 -13.56 -2.33 4.07
N LYS A 80 -12.57 -3.23 4.19
CA LYS A 80 -12.60 -4.34 5.17
C LYS A 80 -11.43 -4.24 6.14
N HIS A 81 -11.29 -3.10 6.81
CA HIS A 81 -10.20 -2.83 7.77
C HIS A 81 -10.14 -3.86 8.91
N GLY A 82 -11.27 -4.49 9.28
CA GLY A 82 -11.29 -5.56 10.28
C GLY A 82 -10.53 -6.83 9.88
N LEU A 83 -10.34 -7.09 8.57
CA LEU A 83 -9.50 -8.19 8.09
C LEU A 83 -8.02 -7.84 8.14
N ALA A 84 -7.66 -6.57 7.92
CA ALA A 84 -6.28 -6.11 8.02
C ALA A 84 -5.71 -6.29 9.43
N ASN A 85 -6.55 -6.21 10.46
CA ASN A 85 -6.17 -6.50 11.84
C ASN A 85 -5.84 -7.98 12.11
N LYS A 86 -6.21 -8.89 11.20
CA LYS A 86 -5.91 -10.33 11.26
C LYS A 86 -4.66 -10.72 10.45
N ILE A 87 -3.91 -9.72 9.97
CA ILE A 87 -2.62 -9.94 9.34
C ILE A 87 -1.61 -10.15 10.46
N GLU A 88 -1.17 -11.39 10.61
CA GLU A 88 -0.12 -11.76 11.55
C GLU A 88 1.24 -11.54 10.89
N ARG A 89 2.25 -11.25 11.72
CA ARG A 89 3.62 -10.94 11.30
C ARG A 89 4.49 -12.18 11.30
#